data_AF-A0A2V5TH20-F1
#
_entry.id   AF-A0A2V5TH20-F1
#
_cell.length_a   1.000
_cell.length_b   1.000
_cell.length_c   1.000
_cell.angle_alpha   90.00
_cell.angle_beta   90.00
_cell.angle_gamma   90.00
#
_symmetry.space_group_name_H-M   'P 1'
#
loop_
_entity.id
_entity.type
_entity.pdbx_description
1 polymer ?
#
loop_
_entity_poly.entity_id
_entity_poly.type
_entity_poly.pdbx_seq_one_letter_code
_entity_poly.pdbx_strand_id
1 'polypeptide(L)'
;MKLGNRQLVEKLTRSAIYRDYVRAFSGATGMPLALRAVEHWQPALRGALNENPFCELMARSNRVCAACLEVQRKLTEKTGDRSRTVTCFAGLSDSAVPIRVGDQLIGFLQTGQVLLKQPDKFRFDRVAKQLVNWGVEVNLSKAREAYFHTKVLTKKQYRAMLRLLEIFGRHLS
;
A
#
# COMPACT_ATOMS: atom_id res chain seq x y z
N MET A 1 -16.46 22.61 -16.73
CA MET A 1 -15.72 22.66 -15.45
C MET A 1 -14.66 21.58 -15.44
N LYS A 2 -13.36 21.93 -15.33
CA LYS A 2 -12.31 20.94 -15.07
C LYS A 2 -12.43 20.49 -13.62
N LEU A 3 -12.72 19.20 -13.39
CA LEU A 3 -12.69 18.61 -12.04
C LEU A 3 -11.24 18.61 -11.54
N GLY A 4 -11.02 18.98 -10.29
CA GLY A 4 -9.69 18.81 -9.68
C GLY A 4 -9.33 17.33 -9.57
N ASN A 5 -8.04 16.97 -9.59
CA ASN A 5 -7.54 15.58 -9.49
C ASN A 5 -8.21 14.78 -8.37
N ARG A 6 -8.39 15.42 -7.21
CA ARG A 6 -9.08 14.83 -6.06
C ARG A 6 -10.55 14.47 -6.35
N GLN A 7 -11.30 15.37 -6.97
CA GLN A 7 -12.70 15.12 -7.35
C GLN A 7 -12.83 14.02 -8.40
N LEU A 8 -11.88 13.95 -9.33
CA LEU A 8 -11.83 12.87 -10.33
C LEU A 8 -11.58 11.51 -9.67
N VAL A 9 -10.58 11.42 -8.78
CA VAL A 9 -10.32 10.20 -8.01
C VAL A 9 -11.51 9.83 -7.12
N GLU A 10 -12.17 10.80 -6.48
CA GLU A 10 -13.38 10.55 -5.67
C GLU A 10 -14.54 10.00 -6.52
N LYS A 11 -14.71 10.47 -7.77
CA LYS A 11 -15.69 9.90 -8.69
C LYS A 11 -15.31 8.48 -9.14
N LEU A 12 -14.04 8.26 -9.52
CA LEU A 12 -13.54 6.95 -9.92
C LEU A 12 -13.69 5.92 -8.81
N THR A 13 -13.33 6.28 -7.56
CA THR A 13 -13.45 5.38 -6.40
C THR A 13 -14.90 5.00 -6.06
N ARG A 14 -15.87 5.83 -6.45
CA ARG A 14 -17.31 5.53 -6.29
C ARG A 14 -17.90 4.75 -7.47
N SER A 15 -17.20 4.67 -8.60
CA SER A 15 -17.69 3.97 -9.80
C SER A 15 -17.84 2.47 -9.55
N ALA A 16 -18.83 1.85 -10.20
CA ALA A 16 -19.06 0.41 -10.10
C ALA A 16 -17.84 -0.39 -10.59
N ILE A 17 -17.29 -0.02 -11.75
CA ILE A 17 -16.12 -0.68 -12.35
C ILE A 17 -14.91 -0.72 -11.40
N TYR A 18 -14.62 0.39 -10.71
CA TYR A 18 -13.51 0.44 -9.76
C TYR A 18 -13.78 -0.45 -8.54
N ARG A 19 -14.99 -0.36 -7.96
CA ARG A 19 -15.35 -1.14 -6.77
C ARG A 19 -15.37 -2.64 -7.07
N ASP A 20 -15.83 -3.03 -8.26
CA ASP A 20 -15.81 -4.41 -8.73
C ASP A 20 -14.38 -4.90 -8.93
N TYR A 21 -13.53 -4.08 -9.56
CA TYR A 21 -12.11 -4.40 -9.71
C TYR A 21 -11.42 -4.57 -8.36
N VAL A 22 -11.63 -3.66 -7.39
CA VAL A 22 -11.06 -3.77 -6.03
C VAL A 22 -11.51 -5.07 -5.37
N ARG A 23 -12.80 -5.40 -5.42
CA ARG A 23 -13.31 -6.66 -4.85
C ARG A 23 -12.68 -7.88 -5.50
N ALA A 24 -12.61 -7.92 -6.84
CA ALA A 24 -12.03 -9.03 -7.57
C ALA A 24 -10.53 -9.17 -7.31
N PHE A 25 -9.78 -8.06 -7.39
CA PHE A 25 -8.35 -8.03 -7.11
C PHE A 25 -8.06 -8.48 -5.68
N SER A 26 -8.72 -7.86 -4.68
CA SER A 26 -8.49 -8.21 -3.28
C SER A 26 -8.94 -9.63 -2.97
N GLY A 27 -10.06 -10.12 -3.52
CA GLY A 27 -10.50 -11.49 -3.35
C GLY A 27 -9.53 -12.52 -3.94
N ALA A 28 -9.03 -12.29 -5.17
CA ALA A 28 -8.12 -13.21 -5.84
C ALA A 28 -6.70 -13.18 -5.26
N THR A 29 -6.21 -12.00 -4.89
CA THR A 29 -4.81 -11.81 -4.47
C THR A 29 -4.64 -11.80 -2.96
N GLY A 30 -5.71 -11.61 -2.18
CA GLY A 30 -5.67 -11.32 -0.75
C GLY A 30 -4.85 -10.08 -0.39
N MET A 31 -4.66 -9.14 -1.33
CA MET A 31 -3.93 -7.89 -1.11
C MET A 31 -4.90 -6.71 -1.06
N PRO A 32 -4.56 -5.65 -0.31
CA PRO A 32 -5.34 -4.42 -0.31
C PRO A 32 -5.10 -3.62 -1.58
N LEU A 33 -6.11 -2.86 -2.01
CA LEU A 33 -6.01 -1.96 -3.15
C LEU A 33 -6.76 -0.67 -2.85
N ALA A 34 -6.11 0.47 -3.13
CA ALA A 34 -6.72 1.80 -3.02
C ALA A 34 -6.27 2.70 -4.17
N LEU A 35 -7.16 3.59 -4.63
CA LEU A 35 -6.86 4.66 -5.58
C LEU A 35 -6.80 5.98 -4.80
N ARG A 36 -5.67 6.69 -4.91
CA ARG A 36 -5.45 7.94 -4.19
C ARG A 36 -5.01 9.05 -5.14
N ALA A 37 -5.49 10.27 -4.90
CA ALA A 37 -5.00 11.45 -5.61
C ALA A 37 -3.56 11.76 -5.18
N VAL A 38 -2.84 12.54 -6.00
CA VAL A 38 -1.43 12.91 -5.78
C VAL A 38 -1.23 13.63 -4.44
N GLU A 39 -2.21 14.40 -3.98
CA GLU A 39 -2.13 15.27 -2.79
C GLU A 39 -2.62 14.57 -1.50
N HIS A 40 -2.26 13.30 -1.26
CA HIS A 40 -2.76 12.56 -0.10
C HIS A 40 -1.69 12.34 0.99
N TRP A 41 -1.93 12.93 2.17
CA TRP A 41 -1.04 12.89 3.35
C TRP A 41 -1.49 11.88 4.41
N GLN A 42 -1.98 10.70 3.99
CA GLN A 42 -2.33 9.60 4.90
C GLN A 42 -1.85 8.27 4.34
N PRO A 43 -1.61 7.24 5.19
CA PRO A 43 -1.33 5.89 4.73
C PRO A 43 -2.44 5.39 3.79
N ALA A 44 -2.06 5.05 2.56
CA ALA A 44 -3.02 4.85 1.47
C ALA A 44 -4.01 3.71 1.69
N LEU A 45 -3.56 2.66 2.38
CA LEU A 45 -4.26 1.38 2.51
C LEU A 45 -5.03 1.24 3.84
N ARG A 46 -5.05 2.28 4.67
CA ARG A 46 -5.82 2.25 5.92
C ARG A 46 -7.31 2.08 5.63
N GLY A 47 -7.93 1.07 6.25
CA GLY A 47 -9.32 0.68 6.05
C GLY A 47 -9.62 0.03 4.70
N ALA A 48 -8.60 -0.32 3.91
CA ALA A 48 -8.81 -1.05 2.67
C ALA A 48 -9.21 -2.51 2.94
N LEU A 49 -9.94 -3.12 2.01
CA LEU A 49 -10.21 -4.55 2.04
C LEU A 49 -8.88 -5.32 2.07
N ASN A 50 -8.73 -6.28 2.99
CA ASN A 50 -7.48 -7.02 3.21
C ASN A 50 -6.28 -6.15 3.63
N GLU A 51 -6.52 -5.02 4.33
CA GLU A 51 -5.44 -4.32 5.04
C GLU A 51 -4.70 -5.33 5.94
N ASN A 52 -3.37 -5.30 5.89
CA ASN A 52 -2.55 -6.17 6.70
C ASN A 52 -2.70 -5.82 8.19
N PRO A 53 -3.06 -6.77 9.07
CA PRO A 53 -3.25 -6.50 10.49
C PRO A 53 -2.02 -5.90 11.19
N PHE A 54 -0.81 -6.24 10.75
CA PHE A 54 0.41 -5.63 11.28
C PHE A 54 0.47 -4.14 10.92
N CYS A 55 0.19 -3.79 9.66
CA CYS A 55 0.13 -2.39 9.22
C CYS A 55 -0.99 -1.62 9.93
N GLU A 56 -2.16 -2.23 10.13
CA GLU A 56 -3.28 -1.63 10.85
C GLU A 56 -2.88 -1.30 12.30
N LEU A 57 -2.25 -2.25 13.01
CA LEU A 57 -1.74 -2.04 14.37
C LEU A 57 -0.70 -0.91 14.42
N MET A 58 0.22 -0.91 13.46
CA MET A 58 1.26 0.13 13.34
C MET A 58 0.65 1.51 13.10
N ALA A 59 -0.38 1.62 12.26
CA ALA A 59 -1.03 2.88 11.92
C ALA A 59 -1.71 3.58 13.12
N ARG A 60 -1.90 2.90 14.25
CA ARG A 60 -2.43 3.49 15.50
C ARG A 60 -1.40 4.31 16.27
N SER A 61 -0.11 4.15 15.97
CA SER A 61 0.98 4.92 16.59
C SER A 61 1.39 6.10 15.72
N ASN A 62 1.39 7.30 16.30
CA ASN A 62 1.82 8.54 15.62
C ASN A 62 3.27 8.46 15.10
N ARG A 63 4.17 7.77 15.80
CA ARG A 63 5.57 7.64 15.38
C ARG A 63 5.75 6.68 14.20
N VAL A 64 4.98 5.59 14.17
CA VAL A 64 4.99 4.69 13.00
C VAL A 64 4.27 5.31 11.82
N CYS A 65 3.27 6.17 12.07
CA CYS A 65 2.65 6.99 11.03
C CYS A 65 3.70 7.79 10.24
N ALA A 66 4.70 8.38 10.89
CA ALA A 66 5.79 9.08 10.19
C ALA A 66 6.61 8.15 9.28
N ALA A 67 6.92 6.93 9.72
CA ALA A 67 7.62 5.95 8.89
C ALA A 67 6.76 5.47 7.70
N CYS A 68 5.45 5.27 7.91
CA CYS A 68 4.50 4.94 6.85
C CYS A 68 4.33 6.08 5.85
N LEU A 69 4.30 7.34 6.32
CA LEU A 69 4.24 8.52 5.47
C LEU A 69 5.51 8.68 4.64
N GLU A 70 6.69 8.35 5.18
CA GLU A 70 7.92 8.36 4.39
C GLU A 70 7.91 7.29 3.28
N VAL A 71 7.36 6.10 3.56
CA VAL A 71 7.12 5.08 2.52
C VAL A 71 6.16 5.61 1.46
N GLN A 72 5.05 6.23 1.87
CA GLN A 72 4.08 6.84 0.98
C GLN A 72 4.73 7.90 0.09
N ARG A 73 5.52 8.80 0.66
CA ARG A 73 6.26 9.85 -0.04
C ARG A 73 7.19 9.24 -1.09
N LYS A 74 7.98 8.22 -0.72
CA LYS A 74 8.83 7.49 -1.67
C LYS A 74 8.03 6.80 -2.77
N LEU A 75 6.86 6.25 -2.48
CA LEU A 75 6.02 5.61 -3.50
C LEU A 75 5.51 6.61 -4.55
N THR A 76 5.20 7.83 -4.13
CA THR A 76 4.56 8.86 -4.99
C THR A 76 5.53 9.93 -5.51
N GLU A 77 6.80 9.90 -5.09
CA GLU A 77 7.88 10.70 -5.66
C GLU A 77 7.95 10.51 -7.18
N LYS A 78 8.09 11.61 -7.94
CA LYS A 78 8.04 11.67 -9.41
C LYS A 78 8.88 10.56 -10.09
N THR A 79 8.22 9.48 -10.53
CA THR A 79 8.85 8.33 -11.21
C THR A 79 8.47 8.19 -12.67
N GLY A 80 7.87 9.21 -13.28
CA GLY A 80 7.32 9.10 -14.63
C GLY A 80 6.18 8.09 -14.66
N ASP A 81 6.20 7.17 -15.62
CA ASP A 81 5.08 6.25 -15.88
C ASP A 81 5.27 4.85 -15.28
N ARG A 82 6.34 4.65 -14.52
CA ARG A 82 6.67 3.33 -13.95
C ARG A 82 6.04 3.15 -12.58
N SER A 83 5.56 1.95 -12.33
CA SER A 83 5.20 1.50 -10.99
C SER A 83 6.45 1.51 -10.10
N ARG A 84 6.27 1.85 -8.81
CA ARG A 84 7.34 1.86 -7.82
C ARG A 84 6.99 0.96 -6.67
N THR A 85 7.98 0.20 -6.20
CA THR A 85 7.88 -0.61 -4.98
C THR A 85 8.85 -0.06 -3.93
N VAL A 86 8.38 0.08 -2.70
CA VAL A 86 9.18 0.49 -1.54
C VAL A 86 9.01 -0.56 -0.45
N THR A 87 10.09 -0.89 0.25
CA THR A 87 10.05 -1.77 1.42
C THR A 87 10.22 -0.94 2.68
N CYS A 88 9.32 -1.10 3.64
CA CYS A 88 9.32 -0.35 4.89
C CYS A 88 10.34 -0.91 5.89
N PHE A 89 10.49 -0.24 7.05
CA PHE A 89 11.39 -0.67 8.12
C PHE A 89 11.11 -2.10 8.62
N ALA A 90 9.84 -2.53 8.55
CA ALA A 90 9.43 -3.88 8.95
C ALA A 90 9.67 -4.94 7.86
N GLY A 91 10.15 -4.55 6.67
CA GLY A 91 10.40 -5.48 5.57
C GLY A 91 9.20 -5.78 4.68
N LEU A 92 8.02 -5.20 4.96
CA LEU A 92 6.85 -5.28 4.09
C LEU A 92 7.04 -4.38 2.86
N SER A 93 6.57 -4.84 1.71
CA SER A 93 6.64 -4.13 0.44
C SER A 93 5.29 -3.56 0.05
N ASP A 94 5.31 -2.29 -0.31
CA ASP A 94 4.19 -1.53 -0.87
C ASP A 94 4.53 -1.06 -2.28
N SER A 95 3.52 -0.87 -3.11
CA SER A 95 3.68 -0.37 -4.48
C SER A 95 2.67 0.69 -4.82
N ALA A 96 3.06 1.58 -5.73
CA ALA A 96 2.20 2.57 -6.37
C ALA A 96 2.32 2.46 -7.89
N VAL A 97 1.17 2.43 -8.58
CA VAL A 97 1.04 2.44 -10.03
C VAL A 97 0.41 3.77 -10.43
N PRO A 98 1.07 4.61 -11.24
CA PRO A 98 0.54 5.90 -11.63
C PRO A 98 -0.70 5.76 -12.54
N ILE A 99 -1.69 6.63 -12.33
CA ILE A 99 -2.91 6.74 -13.14
C ILE A 99 -2.95 8.13 -13.76
N ARG A 100 -3.09 8.18 -15.08
CA ARG A 100 -3.10 9.42 -15.85
C ARG A 100 -4.39 9.57 -16.62
N VAL A 101 -4.72 10.80 -17.03
CA VAL A 101 -5.71 11.09 -18.07
C VAL A 101 -5.04 12.03 -19.07
N GLY A 102 -4.82 11.55 -20.28
CA GLY A 102 -3.84 12.15 -21.19
C GLY A 102 -2.46 12.23 -20.53
N ASP A 103 -1.82 13.41 -20.57
CA ASP A 103 -0.50 13.63 -19.95
C ASP A 103 -0.55 13.93 -18.45
N GLN A 104 -1.75 14.12 -17.89
CA GLN A 104 -1.92 14.56 -16.50
C GLN A 104 -1.94 13.36 -15.55
N LEU A 105 -1.01 13.32 -14.58
CA LEU A 105 -1.07 12.39 -13.45
C LEU A 105 -2.20 12.79 -12.51
N ILE A 106 -3.20 11.92 -12.35
CA ILE A 106 -4.36 12.17 -11.52
C ILE A 106 -4.24 11.50 -10.15
N GLY A 107 -3.46 10.42 -10.04
CA GLY A 107 -3.31 9.67 -8.80
C GLY A 107 -2.51 8.36 -8.96
N PHE A 108 -2.64 7.50 -7.96
CA PHE A 108 -1.96 6.21 -7.90
C PHE A 108 -2.89 5.10 -7.43
N LEU A 109 -2.87 3.95 -8.10
CA LEU A 109 -3.31 2.69 -7.53
C LEU A 109 -2.22 2.17 -6.61
N GLN A 110 -2.54 1.97 -5.34
CA GLN A 110 -1.61 1.51 -4.32
C GLN A 110 -2.03 0.15 -3.78
N THR A 111 -1.06 -0.73 -3.59
CA THR A 111 -1.25 -2.08 -3.07
C THR A 111 0.00 -2.51 -2.30
N GLY A 112 -0.03 -3.67 -1.67
CA GLY A 112 1.13 -4.24 -1.00
C GLY A 112 0.81 -4.75 0.39
N GLN A 113 1.54 -4.26 1.38
CA GLN A 113 1.56 -4.77 2.75
C GLN A 113 1.86 -6.28 2.81
N VAL A 114 2.78 -6.72 1.94
CA VAL A 114 3.20 -8.12 1.82
C VAL A 114 4.68 -8.28 2.12
N LEU A 115 5.09 -9.47 2.53
CA LEU A 115 6.50 -9.86 2.58
C LEU A 115 6.90 -10.56 1.29
N LEU A 116 8.10 -10.26 0.78
CA LEU A 116 8.67 -10.95 -0.39
C LEU A 116 9.62 -12.09 -0.05
N LYS A 117 9.75 -12.39 1.24
CA LYS A 117 10.52 -13.48 1.84
C LYS A 117 9.82 -13.88 3.13
N GLN A 118 9.88 -15.16 3.49
CA GLN A 118 9.30 -15.63 4.75
C GLN A 118 9.79 -14.79 5.94
N PRO A 119 8.90 -14.41 6.88
CA PRO A 119 9.30 -13.79 8.12
C PRO A 119 10.05 -14.82 8.98
N ASP A 120 10.99 -14.32 9.78
CA ASP A 120 11.74 -15.12 10.73
C ASP A 120 11.88 -14.34 12.04
N LYS A 121 12.25 -15.05 13.12
CA LYS A 121 12.38 -14.47 14.45
C LYS A 121 13.40 -13.33 14.45
N PHE A 122 14.54 -13.50 13.80
CA PHE A 122 15.60 -12.50 13.77
C PHE A 122 15.13 -11.18 13.14
N ARG A 123 14.38 -11.25 12.04
CA ARG A 123 13.78 -10.06 11.42
C ARG A 123 12.78 -9.40 12.35
N PHE A 124 11.88 -10.18 12.95
CA PHE A 124 10.90 -9.60 13.87
C PHE A 124 11.56 -8.97 15.09
N ASP A 125 12.60 -9.58 15.66
CA ASP A 125 13.34 -9.02 16.80
C ASP A 125 13.95 -7.64 16.44
N ARG A 126 14.44 -7.47 15.21
CA ARG A 126 14.91 -6.15 14.72
C ARG A 126 13.77 -5.14 14.63
N VAL A 127 12.60 -5.56 14.14
CA VAL A 127 11.40 -4.71 14.08
C VAL A 127 10.96 -4.31 15.48
N ALA A 128 10.85 -5.27 16.41
CA ALA A 128 10.47 -5.02 17.80
C ALA A 128 11.46 -4.07 18.49
N LYS A 129 12.78 -4.28 18.31
CA LYS A 129 13.79 -3.36 18.82
C LYS A 129 13.62 -1.94 18.26
N GLN A 130 13.32 -1.81 16.98
CA GLN A 130 13.08 -0.50 16.37
C GLN A 130 11.80 0.17 16.91
N LEU A 131 10.73 -0.59 17.14
CA LEU A 131 9.50 -0.08 17.76
C LEU A 131 9.76 0.41 19.20
N VAL A 132 10.53 -0.35 19.99
CA VAL A 132 10.95 0.05 21.34
C VAL A 132 11.82 1.31 21.31
N ASN A 133 12.81 1.38 20.42
CA ASN A 133 13.66 2.56 20.25
C ASN A 133 12.84 3.80 19.85
N TRP A 134 11.79 3.59 19.04
CA TRP A 134 10.84 4.62 18.70
C TRP A 134 9.79 4.86 19.79
N GLY A 135 9.86 4.24 20.98
CA GLY A 135 8.89 4.42 22.05
C GLY A 135 7.44 4.16 21.60
N VAL A 136 7.25 3.21 20.68
CA VAL A 136 5.92 2.85 20.18
C VAL A 136 5.23 1.96 21.20
N GLU A 137 4.16 2.49 21.81
CA GLU A 137 3.30 1.73 22.70
C GLU A 137 2.41 0.79 21.88
N VAL A 138 2.85 -0.45 21.72
CA VAL A 138 2.10 -1.51 21.06
C VAL A 138 2.28 -2.82 21.80
N ASN A 139 1.23 -3.64 21.85
CA ASN A 139 1.34 -5.00 22.35
C ASN A 139 2.23 -5.82 21.39
N LEU A 140 3.49 -6.05 21.79
CA LEU A 140 4.47 -6.75 20.97
C LEU A 140 4.08 -8.19 20.64
N SER A 141 3.30 -8.86 21.50
CA SER A 141 2.80 -10.21 21.22
C SER A 141 1.80 -10.20 20.05
N LYS A 142 0.83 -9.27 20.08
CA LYS A 142 -0.11 -9.07 18.96
C LYS A 142 0.60 -8.62 17.68
N ALA A 143 1.58 -7.71 17.80
CA ALA A 143 2.38 -7.28 16.65
C ALA A 143 3.18 -8.44 16.05
N ARG A 144 3.73 -9.32 16.90
CA ARG A 144 4.44 -10.53 16.47
C ARG A 144 3.51 -11.46 15.69
N GLU A 145 2.37 -11.79 16.29
CA GLU A 145 1.36 -12.65 15.65
C GLU A 145 0.96 -12.09 14.28
N ALA A 146 0.60 -10.81 14.19
CA ALA A 146 0.22 -10.16 12.93
C ALA A 146 1.36 -10.15 11.90
N TYR A 147 2.61 -9.93 12.34
CA TYR A 147 3.78 -9.95 11.45
C TYR A 147 4.01 -11.33 10.83
N PHE A 148 3.92 -12.41 11.62
CA PHE A 148 4.12 -13.77 11.12
C PHE A 148 2.96 -14.27 10.25
N HIS A 149 1.75 -13.72 10.41
CA HIS A 149 0.61 -13.99 9.52
C HIS A 149 0.56 -13.08 8.28
N THR A 150 1.54 -12.19 8.10
CA THR A 150 1.62 -11.34 6.91
C THR A 150 1.73 -12.19 5.65
N LYS A 151 0.94 -11.84 4.63
CA LYS A 151 0.97 -12.51 3.34
C LYS A 151 2.37 -12.49 2.72
N VAL A 152 2.85 -13.67 2.32
CA VAL A 152 4.15 -13.84 1.67
C VAL A 152 3.94 -14.15 0.19
N LEU A 153 4.57 -13.37 -0.68
CA LEU A 153 4.54 -13.58 -2.12
C LEU A 153 5.96 -13.74 -2.66
N THR A 154 6.12 -14.60 -3.68
CA THR A 154 7.34 -14.57 -4.47
C THR A 154 7.43 -13.25 -5.24
N LYS A 155 8.67 -12.82 -5.56
CA LYS A 155 8.87 -11.66 -6.45
C LYS A 155 8.18 -11.82 -7.80
N LYS A 156 8.02 -13.05 -8.31
CA LYS A 156 7.30 -13.33 -9.57
C LYS A 156 5.81 -13.05 -9.41
N GLN A 157 5.18 -13.57 -8.37
CA GLN A 157 3.76 -13.31 -8.07
C GLN A 157 3.50 -11.83 -7.86
N TYR A 158 4.32 -11.16 -7.04
CA TYR A 158 4.14 -9.73 -6.76
C TYR A 158 4.22 -8.89 -8.04
N ARG A 159 5.22 -9.12 -8.89
CA ARG A 159 5.32 -8.44 -10.19
C ARG A 159 4.13 -8.71 -11.11
N ALA A 160 3.59 -9.93 -11.12
CA ALA A 160 2.39 -10.24 -11.89
C ALA A 160 1.17 -9.44 -11.39
N MET A 161 1.00 -9.29 -10.07
CA MET A 161 -0.08 -8.47 -9.51
C MET A 161 0.08 -6.99 -9.87
N LEU A 162 1.30 -6.45 -9.81
CA LEU A 162 1.56 -5.08 -10.26
C LEU A 162 1.26 -4.91 -11.75
N ARG A 163 1.56 -5.92 -12.57
CA ARG A 163 1.25 -5.88 -14.01
C ARG A 163 -0.25 -5.81 -14.27
N LEU A 164 -1.07 -6.53 -13.50
CA LEU A 164 -2.53 -6.45 -13.60
C LEU A 164 -3.03 -5.03 -13.28
N LEU A 165 -2.46 -4.39 -12.25
CA LEU A 165 -2.79 -3.02 -11.88
C LEU A 165 -2.33 -2.00 -12.93
N GLU A 166 -1.17 -2.20 -13.55
CA GLU A 166 -0.69 -1.37 -14.66
C GLU A 166 -1.61 -1.45 -15.88
N ILE A 167 -2.10 -2.64 -16.21
CA ILE A 167 -3.05 -2.83 -17.32
C ILE A 167 -4.37 -2.13 -16.99
N PHE A 168 -4.91 -2.37 -15.80
CA PHE A 168 -6.14 -1.72 -15.35
C PHE A 168 -6.01 -0.20 -15.30
N GLY A 169 -4.87 0.31 -14.83
CA GLY A 169 -4.61 1.75 -14.76
C GLY A 169 -4.70 2.44 -16.11
N ARG A 170 -4.26 1.78 -17.19
CA ARG A 170 -4.41 2.28 -18.57
C ARG A 170 -5.86 2.32 -19.04
N HIS A 171 -6.72 1.43 -18.55
CA HIS A 171 -8.15 1.43 -18.90
C HIS A 171 -8.94 2.48 -18.11
N LEU A 172 -8.38 3.00 -17.01
CA LEU A 172 -8.91 4.15 -16.28
C LEU A 172 -8.45 5.50 -16.86
N SER A 173 -7.52 5.48 -17.83
CA SER A 173 -6.84 6.64 -18.40
C SER A 173 -7.55 7.26 -19.60
#